data_AF-A0AAD5EBB3-F1
#
_entry.id   AF-A0AAD5EBB3-F1
#
_cell.length_a   1.000
_cell.length_b   1.000
_cell.length_c   1.000
_cell.angle_alpha   90.00
_cell.angle_beta   90.00
_cell.angle_gamma   90.00
#
_symmetry.space_group_name_H-M   'P 1'
#
loop_
_entity.id
_entity.type
_entity.pdbx_description
1 polymer ?
#
loop_
_entity_poly.entity_id
_entity_poly.type
_entity_poly.pdbx_seq_one_letter_code
_entity_poly.pdbx_strand_id
1 'polypeptide(L)'
;MTAQADWAERILSCKDDENLTQILSDQEESIQIYKKATDQLTAFNDFSTARFTQIQRHLESHTKLIKEIKNDLDAAFLKIRVLKQHCQERHPVEHEKALERYPPRVVEDD
;
A
#
# COMPACT_ATOMS: atom_id res chain seq x y z
N MET A 1 -20.62 -73.32 19.65
CA MET A 1 -19.37 -72.58 19.34
C MET A 1 -19.47 -71.68 18.11
N THR A 2 -20.55 -71.73 17.33
CA THR A 2 -20.67 -71.02 16.04
C THR A 2 -21.08 -69.55 16.16
N ALA A 3 -21.95 -69.19 17.12
CA ALA A 3 -22.48 -67.82 17.25
C ALA A 3 -21.42 -66.77 17.64
N GLN A 4 -20.41 -67.15 18.43
CA GLN A 4 -19.35 -66.22 18.86
C GLN A 4 -18.30 -65.99 17.76
N ALA A 5 -18.07 -67.00 16.90
CA ALA A 5 -17.24 -66.87 15.71
C ALA A 5 -17.94 -66.00 14.64
N ASP A 6 -19.23 -66.21 14.43
CA ASP A 6 -20.06 -65.44 13.48
C ASP A 6 -20.17 -63.94 13.88
N TRP A 7 -20.29 -63.66 15.18
CA TRP A 7 -20.27 -62.28 15.67
C TRP A 7 -18.90 -61.62 15.54
N ALA A 8 -17.81 -62.34 15.84
CA ALA A 8 -16.46 -61.85 15.64
C ALA A 8 -16.16 -61.58 14.16
N GLU A 9 -16.61 -62.44 13.26
CA GLU A 9 -16.48 -62.29 11.81
C GLU A 9 -17.29 -61.10 11.28
N ARG A 10 -18.51 -60.87 11.79
CA ARG A 10 -19.30 -59.67 11.47
C ARG A 10 -18.69 -58.37 12.00
N ILE A 11 -18.03 -58.40 13.15
CA ILE A 11 -17.29 -57.24 13.68
C ILE A 11 -16.01 -56.98 12.89
N LEU A 12 -15.28 -58.03 12.51
CA LEU A 12 -14.12 -57.93 11.62
C LEU A 12 -14.54 -57.49 10.20
N SER A 13 -15.72 -57.88 9.73
CA SER A 13 -16.31 -57.39 8.48
C SER A 13 -16.84 -55.95 8.59
N CYS A 14 -17.16 -55.48 9.80
CA CYS A 14 -17.47 -54.08 10.09
C CYS A 14 -16.21 -53.20 10.23
N LYS A 15 -14.99 -53.77 10.18
CA LYS A 15 -13.81 -52.98 9.88
C LYS A 15 -13.84 -52.61 8.41
N ASP A 16 -14.37 -51.43 8.18
CA ASP A 16 -14.40 -50.77 6.89
C ASP A 16 -13.01 -50.19 6.58
N ASP A 17 -12.01 -51.09 6.44
CA ASP A 17 -10.62 -50.74 6.19
C ASP A 17 -10.48 -49.94 4.88
N GLU A 18 -11.40 -50.12 3.94
CA GLU A 18 -11.49 -49.36 2.70
C GLU A 18 -11.92 -47.90 2.94
N ASN A 19 -12.98 -47.67 3.74
CA ASN A 19 -13.37 -46.31 4.12
C ASN A 19 -12.31 -45.62 5.00
N LEU A 20 -11.63 -46.34 5.89
CA LEU A 20 -10.51 -45.78 6.66
C LEU A 20 -9.35 -45.37 5.76
N THR A 21 -9.03 -46.18 4.75
CA THR A 21 -7.98 -45.87 3.77
C THR A 21 -8.35 -44.66 2.92
N GLN A 22 -9.62 -44.55 2.52
CA GLN A 22 -10.12 -43.37 1.80
C GLN A 22 -10.03 -42.11 2.66
N ILE A 23 -10.47 -42.17 3.93
CA ILE A 23 -10.38 -41.04 4.86
C ILE A 23 -8.92 -40.60 5.05
N LEU A 24 -7.98 -41.55 5.18
CA LEU A 24 -6.56 -41.24 5.31
C LEU A 24 -6.01 -40.57 4.04
N SER A 25 -6.43 -41.03 2.86
CA SER A 25 -6.06 -40.42 1.58
C SER A 25 -6.58 -38.97 1.49
N ASP A 26 -7.85 -38.74 1.81
CA ASP A 26 -8.47 -37.41 1.77
C ASP A 26 -7.81 -36.45 2.79
N GLN A 27 -7.39 -36.97 3.94
CA GLN A 27 -6.66 -36.21 4.95
C GLN A 27 -5.25 -35.83 4.49
N GLU A 28 -4.52 -36.74 3.83
CA GLU A 28 -3.21 -36.44 3.27
C GLU A 28 -3.32 -35.37 2.18
N GLU A 29 -4.31 -35.48 1.27
CA GLU A 29 -4.57 -34.46 0.26
C GLU A 29 -4.88 -33.10 0.91
N SER A 30 -5.75 -33.10 1.91
CA SER A 30 -6.10 -31.89 2.66
C SER A 30 -4.87 -31.24 3.29
N ILE A 31 -3.98 -32.03 3.91
CA ILE A 31 -2.73 -31.54 4.50
C ILE A 31 -1.83 -30.90 3.43
N GLN A 32 -1.71 -31.51 2.26
CA GLN A 32 -0.89 -30.94 1.17
C GLN A 32 -1.46 -29.62 0.66
N ILE A 33 -2.79 -29.53 0.54
CA ILE A 33 -3.47 -28.28 0.18
C ILE A 33 -3.21 -27.20 1.23
N TYR A 34 -3.36 -27.53 2.52
CA TYR A 34 -3.11 -26.57 3.60
C TYR A 34 -1.66 -26.11 3.64
N LYS A 35 -0.69 -27.01 3.46
CA LYS A 35 0.74 -26.65 3.38
C LYS A 35 0.99 -25.68 2.22
N LYS A 36 0.52 -26.01 1.02
CA LYS A 36 0.67 -25.15 -0.17
C LYS A 36 0.02 -23.79 0.03
N ALA A 37 -1.18 -23.75 0.60
CA ALA A 37 -1.89 -22.50 0.87
C ALA A 37 -1.11 -21.65 1.89
N THR A 38 -0.54 -22.28 2.92
CA THR A 38 0.30 -21.60 3.92
C THR A 38 1.54 -21.00 3.28
N ASP A 39 2.24 -21.76 2.43
CA ASP A 39 3.43 -21.28 1.73
C ASP A 39 3.11 -20.09 0.81
N GLN A 40 1.98 -20.17 0.09
CA GLN A 40 1.51 -19.07 -0.76
C GLN A 40 1.16 -17.81 0.05
N LEU A 41 0.51 -17.96 1.20
CA LEU A 41 0.16 -16.84 2.07
C LEU A 41 1.40 -16.21 2.69
N THR A 42 2.38 -17.02 3.11
CA THR A 42 3.68 -16.51 3.60
C THR A 42 4.39 -15.72 2.51
N ALA A 43 4.53 -16.29 1.30
CA ALA A 43 5.16 -15.61 0.18
C ALA A 43 4.43 -14.30 -0.21
N PHE A 44 3.09 -14.30 -0.16
CA PHE A 44 2.29 -13.10 -0.39
C PHE A 44 2.52 -12.03 0.69
N ASN A 45 2.61 -12.43 1.95
CA ASN A 45 2.87 -11.51 3.06
C ASN A 45 4.26 -10.86 2.92
N ASP A 46 5.29 -11.66 2.63
CA ASP A 46 6.64 -11.16 2.40
C ASP A 46 6.69 -10.18 1.22
N PHE A 47 6.05 -10.54 0.10
CA PHE A 47 5.99 -9.69 -1.09
C PHE A 47 5.23 -8.39 -0.83
N SER A 48 4.04 -8.47 -0.21
CA SER A 48 3.21 -7.30 0.08
C SER A 48 3.88 -6.36 1.07
N THR A 49 4.56 -6.89 2.08
CA THR A 49 5.35 -6.11 3.06
C THR A 49 6.52 -5.39 2.38
N ALA A 50 7.28 -6.09 1.52
CA ALA A 50 8.37 -5.49 0.76
C ALA A 50 7.85 -4.36 -0.16
N ARG A 51 6.74 -4.61 -0.86
CA ARG A 51 6.12 -3.64 -1.77
C ARG A 51 5.59 -2.42 -1.02
N PHE A 52 4.93 -2.62 0.11
CA PHE A 52 4.43 -1.56 0.97
C PHE A 52 5.58 -0.68 1.47
N THR A 53 6.64 -1.29 2.00
CA THR A 53 7.82 -0.58 2.50
C THR A 53 8.48 0.27 1.42
N GLN A 54 8.56 -0.24 0.18
CA GLN A 54 9.10 0.53 -0.95
C GLN A 54 8.24 1.77 -1.24
N ILE A 55 6.92 1.58 -1.35
CA ILE A 55 5.99 2.68 -1.65
C ILE A 55 6.00 3.72 -0.53
N GLN A 56 6.00 3.29 0.73
CA GLN A 56 6.07 4.17 1.89
C GLN A 56 7.31 5.08 1.82
N ARG A 57 8.49 4.51 1.53
CA ARG A 57 9.74 5.30 1.39
C ARG A 57 9.64 6.34 0.28
N HIS A 58 9.06 5.98 -0.86
CA HIS A 58 8.85 6.92 -1.96
C HIS A 58 7.89 8.05 -1.56
N LEU A 59 6.79 7.70 -0.88
CA LEU A 59 5.81 8.69 -0.41
C LEU A 59 6.41 9.66 0.59
N GLU A 60 7.18 9.16 1.55
CA GLU A 60 7.92 9.99 2.52
C GLU A 60 8.91 10.93 1.81
N SER A 61 9.68 10.41 0.86
CA SER A 61 10.63 11.21 0.08
C SER A 61 9.94 12.30 -0.75
N HIS A 62 8.84 11.97 -1.44
CA HIS A 62 8.09 12.94 -2.24
C HIS A 62 7.42 14.00 -1.36
N THR A 63 6.87 13.60 -0.22
CA THR A 63 6.27 14.53 0.74
C THR A 63 7.31 15.50 1.29
N LYS A 64 8.53 15.02 1.58
CA LYS A 64 9.64 15.87 2.01
C LYS A 64 10.02 16.88 0.92
N LEU A 65 10.20 16.41 -0.32
CA LEU A 65 10.54 17.28 -1.45
C LEU A 65 9.49 18.38 -1.68
N ILE A 66 8.20 18.05 -1.61
CA ILE A 66 7.13 19.04 -1.79
C ILE A 66 7.20 20.12 -0.70
N LYS A 67 7.51 19.75 0.55
CA LYS A 67 7.70 20.73 1.64
C LYS A 67 8.89 21.64 1.40
N GLU A 68 9.99 21.09 0.88
CA GLU A 68 11.18 21.88 0.53
C GLU A 68 10.88 22.86 -0.60
N ILE A 69 10.24 22.41 -1.68
CA ILE A 69 9.83 23.27 -2.80
C ILE A 69 8.89 24.38 -2.32
N LYS A 70 7.93 24.05 -1.44
CA LYS A 70 7.05 25.07 -0.85
C LYS A 70 7.87 26.14 -0.12
N ASN A 71 8.82 25.75 0.72
CA ASN A 71 9.65 26.70 1.46
C ASN A 71 10.48 27.58 0.51
N ASP A 72 11.03 26.98 -0.55
CA ASP A 72 11.80 27.72 -1.57
C ASP A 72 10.91 28.73 -2.32
N LEU A 73 9.68 28.34 -2.67
CA LEU A 73 8.70 29.23 -3.27
C LEU A 73 8.32 30.37 -2.31
N ASP A 74 8.05 30.07 -1.04
CA ASP A 74 7.73 31.08 -0.03
C ASP A 74 8.88 32.10 0.11
N ALA A 75 10.14 31.62 0.13
CA ALA A 75 11.32 32.47 0.16
C ALA A 75 11.46 33.33 -1.11
N ALA A 76 11.20 32.75 -2.29
CA ALA A 76 11.24 33.47 -3.56
C ALA A 76 10.15 34.56 -3.61
N PHE A 77 8.92 34.23 -3.23
CA PHE A 77 7.82 35.19 -3.18
C PHE A 77 8.07 36.32 -2.17
N LEU A 78 8.65 36.00 -1.01
CA LEU A 78 9.04 37.02 -0.04
C LEU A 78 10.07 37.99 -0.62
N LYS A 79 11.13 37.47 -1.26
CA LYS A 79 12.16 38.30 -1.92
C LYS A 79 11.55 39.18 -3.02
N ILE A 80 10.70 38.61 -3.87
CA ILE A 80 10.00 39.37 -4.92
C ILE A 80 9.15 40.48 -4.30
N ARG A 81 8.42 40.19 -3.21
CA ARG A 81 7.59 41.18 -2.51
C ARG A 81 8.43 42.33 -1.97
N VAL A 82 9.54 42.03 -1.30
CA VAL A 82 10.47 43.04 -0.77
C VAL A 82 11.06 43.89 -1.90
N LEU A 83 11.50 43.28 -3.00
CA LEU A 83 12.03 44.01 -4.15
C LEU A 83 10.98 44.91 -4.81
N LYS A 84 9.75 44.44 -4.93
CA LYS A 84 8.63 45.24 -5.45
C LYS A 84 8.36 46.46 -4.56
N GLN A 85 8.29 46.25 -3.24
CA GLN A 85 8.10 47.34 -2.27
C GLN A 85 9.24 48.36 -2.36
N HIS A 86 10.49 47.90 -2.39
CA HIS A 86 11.65 48.78 -2.51
C HIS A 86 11.65 49.59 -3.80
N CYS A 87 11.22 48.99 -4.92
CA CYS A 87 11.08 49.67 -6.20
C CYS A 87 9.97 50.73 -6.14
N GLN A 88 8.84 50.41 -5.52
CA GLN A 88 7.73 51.35 -5.33
C GLN A 88 8.16 52.56 -4.47
N GLU A 89 8.92 52.33 -3.41
CA GLU A 89 9.40 53.40 -2.51
C GLU A 89 10.45 54.31 -3.17
N ARG A 90 11.38 53.75 -3.95
CA ARG A 90 12.47 54.51 -4.58
C ARG A 90 12.15 55.09 -5.96
N HIS A 91 11.27 54.43 -6.71
CA HIS A 91 10.97 54.71 -8.12
C HIS A 91 9.46 54.63 -8.39
N PRO A 92 8.64 55.50 -7.77
CA PRO A 92 7.19 55.38 -7.82
C PRO A 92 6.62 55.57 -9.23
N VAL A 93 7.19 56.47 -10.03
CA VAL A 93 6.69 56.78 -11.39
C VAL A 93 6.98 55.64 -12.37
N GLU A 94 8.17 55.07 -12.30
CA GLU A 94 8.57 53.93 -13.12
C GLU A 94 7.82 52.66 -12.71
N HIS A 95 7.56 52.50 -11.41
CA HIS A 95 6.75 51.42 -10.88
C HIS A 95 5.30 51.49 -11.38
N GLU A 96 4.67 52.66 -11.37
CA GLU A 96 3.31 52.87 -11.87
C GLU A 96 3.20 52.57 -13.37
N LYS A 97 4.14 53.08 -14.19
CA LYS A 97 4.21 52.74 -15.62
C LYS A 97 4.38 51.24 -15.87
N ALA A 98 5.12 50.55 -15.00
CA ALA A 98 5.28 49.10 -15.12
C ALA A 98 3.98 48.34 -14.79
N LEU A 99 3.20 48.81 -13.80
CA LEU A 99 1.89 48.25 -13.47
C LEU A 99 0.86 48.46 -14.57
N GLU A 100 0.87 49.62 -15.24
CA GLU A 100 0.01 49.87 -16.41
C GLU A 100 0.32 48.89 -17.55
N ARG A 101 1.62 48.61 -17.79
CA ARG A 101 2.06 47.69 -18.84
C ARG A 101 1.84 46.22 -18.48
N TYR A 102 1.93 45.88 -17.20
CA TYR A 102 1.82 44.52 -16.68
C TYR A 102 0.90 44.49 -15.45
N PRO A 103 -0.44 44.54 -15.66
CA PRO A 103 -1.39 44.52 -14.56
C PRO A 103 -1.31 43.19 -13.78
N PRO A 104 -1.57 43.21 -12.46
CA PRO A 104 -1.64 41.99 -11.67
C PRO A 104 -2.66 41.01 -12.26
N ARG A 105 -2.31 39.71 -12.27
CA ARG A 105 -3.28 38.68 -12.65
C ARG A 105 -4.42 38.67 -11.64
N VAL A 106 -5.65 38.77 -12.14
CA VAL A 106 -6.86 38.45 -11.37
C VAL A 106 -6.85 36.93 -11.19
N VAL A 107 -6.68 36.47 -9.96
CA VAL A 107 -6.90 35.06 -9.61
C VAL A 107 -8.39 34.98 -9.30
N GLU A 108 -9.14 34.25 -10.12
CA GLU A 108 -10.52 33.89 -9.77
C GLU A 108 -10.43 32.81 -8.68
N ASP A 109 -11.08 33.04 -7.55
CA ASP A 109 -11.24 32.02 -6.52
C ASP A 109 -12.23 30.96 -7.06
N ASP A 110 -11.74 29.77 -7.40
CA ASP A 110 -12.56 28.58 -7.73
C ASP A 110 -13.24 28.00 -6.47
#